data_AF-A0A1J7CKN2-F1
#
_entry.id   AF-A0A1J7CKN2-F1
#
_cell.length_a   1.000
_cell.length_b   1.000
_cell.length_c   1.000
_cell.angle_alpha   90.00
_cell.angle_beta   90.00
_cell.angle_gamma   90.00
#
_symmetry.space_group_name_H-M   'P 1'
#
loop_
_entity.id
_entity.type
_entity.pdbx_description
1 polymer ?
#
loop_
_entity_poly.entity_id
_entity_poly.type
_entity_poly.pdbx_seq_one_letter_code
_entity_poly.pdbx_strand_id
1 'polypeptide(L)'
;MDVEKFEKQIEKIKEDAGKNIINHFNRIHDKLFTSNNIFIAGYFALSRVQDNIDILVIIIPLLNLIFLILIEYLMMEKSRKEYRIEDFDIDELIDFVDKKDHKTNLYSLLSLFSTLGVFIYFMYLLICK
;
A
#
# COMPACT_ATOMS: atom_id res chain seq x y z
N MET A 1 -43.32 3.06 6.87
CA MET A 1 -42.63 2.41 5.74
C MET A 1 -41.37 3.19 5.38
N ASP A 2 -40.60 3.62 6.39
CA ASP A 2 -39.45 4.54 6.21
C ASP A 2 -38.15 4.02 6.83
N VAL A 3 -38.23 3.22 7.92
CA VAL A 3 -37.05 2.68 8.60
C VAL A 3 -36.30 1.66 7.73
N GLU A 4 -37.02 0.71 7.12
CA GLU A 4 -36.40 -0.35 6.31
C GLU A 4 -35.74 0.18 5.01
N LYS A 5 -36.28 1.26 4.43
CA LYS A 5 -35.65 1.95 3.29
C LYS A 5 -34.40 2.72 3.73
N PHE A 6 -34.44 3.33 4.91
CA PHE A 6 -33.32 4.06 5.48
C PHE A 6 -32.16 3.13 5.87
N GLU A 7 -32.47 1.97 6.47
CA GLU A 7 -31.49 0.92 6.78
C GLU A 7 -30.79 0.41 5.52
N LYS A 8 -31.54 0.09 4.46
CA LYS A 8 -30.97 -0.32 3.16
C LYS A 8 -30.09 0.76 2.53
N GLN A 9 -30.43 2.05 2.71
CA GLN A 9 -29.58 3.15 2.23
C GLN A 9 -28.28 3.25 3.03
N ILE A 10 -28.34 3.12 4.36
CA ILE A 10 -27.15 3.13 5.23
C ILE A 10 -26.23 1.96 4.88
N GLU A 11 -26.78 0.77 4.71
CA GLU A 11 -26.02 -0.43 4.35
C GLU A 11 -25.29 -0.25 3.03
N LYS A 12 -26.00 0.27 2.02
CA LYS A 12 -25.41 0.61 0.72
C LYS A 12 -24.30 1.66 0.82
N ILE A 13 -24.49 2.71 1.61
CA ILE A 13 -23.45 3.74 1.85
C ILE A 13 -22.21 3.12 2.50
N LYS A 14 -22.38 2.20 3.46
CA LYS A 14 -21.26 1.50 4.10
C LYS A 14 -20.50 0.62 3.11
N GLU A 15 -21.21 -0.15 2.29
CA GLU A 15 -20.59 -0.98 1.25
C GLU A 15 -19.80 -0.13 0.24
N ASP A 16 -20.40 0.94 -0.25
CA ASP A 16 -19.78 1.85 -1.21
C ASP A 16 -18.55 2.55 -0.61
N ALA A 17 -18.63 2.97 0.66
CA ALA A 17 -17.50 3.53 1.39
C ALA A 17 -16.34 2.53 1.52
N GLY A 18 -16.62 1.27 1.88
CA GLY A 18 -15.61 0.21 1.98
C GLY A 18 -14.91 -0.06 0.64
N LYS A 19 -15.69 -0.14 -0.44
CA LYS A 19 -15.15 -0.28 -1.82
C LYS A 19 -14.26 0.91 -2.18
N ASN A 20 -14.69 2.13 -1.87
CA ASN A 20 -13.92 3.35 -2.16
C ASN A 20 -12.58 3.37 -1.41
N ILE A 21 -12.54 2.97 -0.15
CA ILE A 21 -11.29 2.89 0.63
C ILE A 21 -10.29 1.93 -0.03
N ILE A 22 -10.74 0.74 -0.40
CA ILE A 22 -9.89 -0.26 -1.09
C ILE A 22 -9.42 0.27 -2.45
N ASN A 23 -10.30 0.91 -3.22
CA ASN A 23 -9.94 1.50 -4.50
C ASN A 23 -8.88 2.60 -4.36
N HIS A 24 -9.00 3.46 -3.35
CA HIS A 24 -7.99 4.49 -3.06
C HIS A 24 -6.66 3.87 -2.63
N PHE A 25 -6.69 2.85 -1.78
CA PHE A 25 -5.51 2.08 -1.38
C PHE A 25 -4.77 1.54 -2.60
N ASN A 26 -5.47 0.81 -3.47
CA ASN A 26 -4.89 0.21 -4.67
C ASN A 26 -4.26 1.28 -5.57
N ARG A 27 -4.99 2.38 -5.80
CA ARG A 27 -4.50 3.48 -6.64
C ARG A 27 -3.25 4.17 -6.06
N ILE A 28 -3.13 4.26 -4.74
CA ILE A 28 -1.91 4.78 -4.09
C ILE A 28 -0.76 3.80 -4.31
N HIS A 29 -0.99 2.51 -4.06
CA HIS A 29 0.01 1.47 -4.24
C HIS A 29 0.51 1.36 -5.68
N ASP A 30 -0.38 1.42 -6.67
CA ASP A 30 -0.01 1.45 -8.10
C ASP A 30 0.94 2.60 -8.42
N LYS A 31 0.66 3.79 -7.87
CA LYS A 31 1.51 4.97 -8.05
C LYS A 31 2.87 4.78 -7.38
N LEU A 32 2.91 4.24 -6.16
CA LEU A 32 4.15 3.97 -5.43
C LEU A 32 5.02 2.94 -6.16
N PHE A 33 4.43 1.86 -6.67
CA PHE A 33 5.12 0.87 -7.50
C PHE A 33 5.70 1.50 -8.77
N THR A 34 4.88 2.28 -9.47
CA THR A 34 5.32 2.99 -10.69
C THR A 34 6.48 3.94 -10.38
N SER A 35 6.37 4.75 -9.34
CA SER A 35 7.43 5.63 -8.87
C SER A 35 8.69 4.85 -8.47
N ASN A 36 8.55 3.74 -7.75
CA ASN A 36 9.68 2.92 -7.35
C ASN A 36 10.42 2.33 -8.56
N ASN A 37 9.71 1.90 -9.60
CA ASN A 37 10.32 1.43 -10.84
C ASN A 37 11.06 2.55 -11.59
N ILE A 38 10.50 3.77 -11.59
CA ILE A 38 11.20 4.96 -12.10
C ILE A 38 12.48 5.20 -11.29
N PHE A 39 12.45 5.04 -9.96
CA PHE A 39 13.64 5.15 -9.13
C PHE A 39 14.68 4.08 -9.48
N ILE A 40 14.32 2.80 -9.63
CA ILE A 40 15.27 1.76 -10.06
C ILE A 40 16.03 2.20 -11.33
N ALA A 41 15.30 2.68 -12.34
CA ALA A 41 15.90 3.21 -13.57
C ALA A 41 16.78 4.44 -13.30
N GLY A 42 16.31 5.38 -12.47
CA GLY A 42 17.04 6.58 -12.07
C GLY A 42 18.36 6.26 -11.35
N TYR A 43 18.36 5.33 -10.39
CA TYR A 43 19.56 4.88 -9.69
C TYR A 43 20.53 4.19 -10.66
N PHE A 44 20.03 3.38 -11.60
CA PHE A 44 20.87 2.74 -12.62
C PHE A 44 21.53 3.76 -13.55
N ALA A 45 20.77 4.77 -13.98
CA ALA A 45 21.30 5.87 -14.77
C ALA A 45 22.35 6.68 -13.98
N LEU A 46 22.06 7.00 -12.73
CA LEU A 46 22.93 7.79 -11.88
C LEU A 46 24.28 7.10 -11.64
N SER A 47 24.28 5.79 -11.34
CA SER A 47 25.52 5.01 -11.16
C SER A 47 26.35 4.85 -12.45
N ARG A 48 25.77 5.16 -13.62
CA ARG A 48 26.50 5.13 -14.90
C ARG A 48 27.01 6.49 -15.33
N VAL A 49 26.34 7.56 -14.90
CA VAL A 49 26.70 8.95 -15.24
C VAL A 49 27.72 9.50 -14.25
N GLN A 50 27.67 9.10 -12.98
CA GLN A 50 28.61 9.54 -11.95
C GLN A 50 29.54 8.41 -11.54
N ASP A 51 30.84 8.57 -11.79
CA ASP A 51 31.87 7.57 -11.45
C ASP A 51 32.01 7.34 -9.93
N ASN A 52 31.52 8.28 -9.11
CA ASN A 52 31.62 8.23 -7.65
C ASN A 52 30.46 7.46 -6.98
N ILE A 53 29.48 6.98 -7.75
CA ILE A 53 28.31 6.26 -7.23
C ILE A 53 28.40 4.80 -7.63
N ASP A 54 28.52 3.94 -6.62
CA ASP A 54 28.53 2.49 -6.80
C ASP A 54 27.16 2.01 -7.32
N ILE A 55 27.18 1.07 -8.27
CA ILE A 55 25.99 0.39 -8.78
C ILE A 55 25.22 -0.37 -7.69
N LEU A 56 25.89 -0.76 -6.60
CA LEU A 56 25.27 -1.41 -5.45
C LEU A 56 24.17 -0.57 -4.78
N VAL A 57 24.16 0.74 -5.00
CA VAL A 57 23.15 1.66 -4.47
C VAL A 57 21.74 1.31 -5.02
N ILE A 58 21.63 0.65 -6.18
CA ILE A 58 20.37 0.18 -6.77
C ILE A 58 19.65 -0.85 -5.87
N ILE A 59 20.35 -1.49 -4.93
CA ILE A 59 19.73 -2.39 -3.94
C ILE A 59 18.64 -1.68 -3.14
N ILE A 60 18.75 -0.37 -2.91
CA ILE A 60 17.79 0.40 -2.11
C ILE A 60 16.38 0.41 -2.72
N PRO A 61 16.17 0.87 -3.98
CA PRO A 61 14.86 0.79 -4.60
C PRO A 61 14.40 -0.65 -4.88
N LEU A 62 15.30 -1.63 -5.00
CA LEU A 62 14.93 -3.05 -5.09
C LEU A 62 14.36 -3.61 -3.77
N LEU A 63 14.97 -3.28 -2.64
CA LEU A 63 14.44 -3.66 -1.32
C LEU A 63 13.07 -3.01 -1.08
N ASN A 64 12.90 -1.74 -1.48
CA ASN A 64 11.60 -1.09 -1.40
C ASN A 64 10.56 -1.76 -2.33
N LEU A 65 10.96 -2.23 -3.51
CA LEU A 65 10.06 -2.99 -4.39
C LEU A 65 9.55 -4.27 -3.70
N ILE A 66 10.46 -5.05 -3.08
CA ILE A 66 10.11 -6.26 -2.34
C ILE A 66 9.14 -5.91 -1.19
N PHE A 67 9.42 -4.83 -0.47
CA PHE A 67 8.55 -4.35 0.61
C PHE A 67 7.15 -3.99 0.10
N LEU A 68 7.03 -3.26 -1.02
CA LEU A 68 5.74 -2.93 -1.62
C LEU A 68 4.95 -4.19 -2.02
N ILE A 69 5.62 -5.19 -2.59
CA ILE A 69 5.01 -6.50 -2.94
C ILE A 69 4.50 -7.23 -1.70
N LEU A 70 5.29 -7.23 -0.62
CA LEU A 70 4.88 -7.86 0.64
C LEU A 70 3.61 -7.21 1.21
N ILE A 71 3.51 -5.88 1.17
CA ILE A 71 2.31 -5.17 1.63
C ILE A 71 1.09 -5.53 0.78
N GLU A 72 1.25 -5.59 -0.53
CA GLU A 72 0.16 -5.96 -1.44
C GLU A 72 -0.30 -7.42 -1.21
N TYR A 73 0.65 -8.33 -0.97
CA TYR A 73 0.34 -9.71 -0.58
C TYR A 73 -0.47 -9.77 0.73
N LEU A 74 -0.06 -9.04 1.76
CA LEU A 74 -0.78 -9.00 3.05
C LEU A 74 -2.20 -8.45 2.89
N MET A 75 -2.38 -7.46 2.01
CA MET A 75 -3.70 -6.92 1.68
C MET A 75 -4.55 -7.91 0.89
N MET A 76 -3.97 -8.66 -0.04
CA MET A 76 -4.67 -9.73 -0.75
C MET A 76 -5.14 -10.81 0.24
N GLU A 77 -4.28 -11.22 1.17
CA GLU A 77 -4.64 -12.21 2.19
C GLU A 77 -5.76 -11.70 3.10
N LYS A 78 -5.72 -10.41 3.49
CA LYS A 78 -6.81 -9.75 4.23
C LYS A 78 -8.11 -9.83 3.43
N SER A 79 -8.12 -9.39 2.18
CA SER A 79 -9.32 -9.42 1.32
C SER A 79 -9.88 -10.83 1.12
N ARG A 80 -9.02 -11.85 1.05
CA ARG A 80 -9.46 -13.26 1.00
C ARG A 80 -10.17 -13.70 2.27
N LYS A 81 -9.69 -13.28 3.45
CA LYS A 81 -10.34 -13.54 4.74
C LYS A 81 -11.67 -12.79 4.84
N GLU A 82 -11.72 -11.55 4.35
CA GLU A 82 -12.95 -10.75 4.28
C GLU A 82 -14.02 -11.39 3.38
N TYR A 83 -13.63 -12.02 2.28
CA TYR A 83 -14.57 -12.72 1.42
C TYR A 83 -15.15 -13.99 2.04
N ARG A 84 -14.46 -14.60 3.01
CA ARG A 84 -14.89 -15.82 3.72
C ARG A 84 -15.61 -15.54 5.04
N ILE A 85 -16.08 -14.30 5.26
CA ILE A 85 -16.74 -13.89 6.50
C ILE A 85 -17.97 -14.78 6.83
N GLU A 86 -18.61 -15.40 5.84
CA GLU A 86 -19.73 -16.33 6.05
C GLU A 86 -19.35 -17.59 6.85
N ASP A 87 -18.05 -17.91 6.96
CA ASP A 87 -17.52 -19.06 7.71
C ASP A 87 -17.07 -18.71 9.15
N PHE A 88 -17.19 -17.44 9.59
CA PHE A 88 -16.69 -16.99 10.90
C PHE A 88 -17.71 -17.22 12.02
N ASP A 89 -17.21 -17.68 13.18
CA ASP A 89 -17.99 -17.73 14.43
C ASP A 89 -18.17 -16.30 15.00
N ILE A 90 -19.22 -16.05 15.80
CA ILE A 90 -19.59 -14.68 16.24
C ILE A 90 -18.45 -13.97 17.01
N ASP A 91 -17.66 -14.72 17.79
CA ASP A 91 -16.51 -14.18 18.51
C ASP A 91 -15.34 -13.81 17.58
N GLU A 92 -15.10 -14.57 16.51
CA GLU A 92 -14.09 -14.23 15.50
C GLU A 92 -14.52 -13.03 14.65
N LEU A 93 -15.82 -12.86 14.42
CA LEU A 93 -16.38 -11.71 13.71
C LEU A 93 -16.14 -10.39 14.46
N ILE A 94 -16.30 -10.41 15.79
CA ILE A 94 -16.09 -9.22 16.64
C ILE A 94 -14.61 -8.82 16.67
N ASP A 95 -13.68 -9.77 16.86
CA ASP A 95 -12.23 -9.47 16.83
C ASP A 95 -11.75 -9.01 15.44
N PHE A 96 -12.39 -9.52 14.39
CA PHE A 96 -12.07 -9.15 13.00
C PHE A 96 -12.50 -7.71 12.67
N VAL A 97 -13.68 -7.29 13.11
CA VAL A 97 -14.20 -5.93 12.90
C VAL A 97 -13.35 -4.89 13.66
N ASP A 98 -12.97 -5.18 14.90
CA ASP A 98 -12.22 -4.23 15.74
C ASP A 98 -10.76 -4.04 15.26
N LYS A 99 -10.13 -5.09 14.70
CA LYS A 99 -8.78 -5.01 14.12
C LYS A 99 -8.73 -4.49 12.67
N LYS A 100 -9.88 -4.32 12.02
CA LYS A 100 -9.97 -4.12 10.56
C LYS A 100 -9.53 -2.74 10.08
N ASP A 101 -9.83 -1.70 10.86
CA ASP A 101 -9.68 -0.29 10.44
C ASP A 101 -8.24 0.21 10.52
N HIS A 102 -7.46 -0.24 11.51
CA HIS A 102 -6.11 0.30 11.71
C HIS A 102 -5.05 -0.29 10.76
N LYS A 103 -5.19 -1.53 10.30
CA LYS A 103 -4.12 -2.22 9.57
C LYS A 103 -3.95 -1.74 8.14
N THR A 104 -5.04 -1.47 7.41
CA THR A 104 -4.96 -1.04 6.01
C THR A 104 -4.39 0.37 5.88
N ASN A 105 -4.78 1.28 6.78
CA ASN A 105 -4.21 2.62 6.82
C ASN A 105 -2.71 2.58 7.18
N LEU A 106 -2.32 1.73 8.15
CA LEU A 106 -0.92 1.52 8.51
C LEU A 106 -0.09 1.03 7.33
N TYR A 107 -0.58 0.06 6.57
CA TYR A 107 0.11 -0.48 5.40
C TYR A 107 0.32 0.56 4.30
N SER A 108 -0.70 1.37 3.99
CA SER A 108 -0.55 2.50 3.06
C SER A 108 0.44 3.54 3.57
N LEU A 109 0.42 3.83 4.86
CA LEU A 109 1.31 4.81 5.45
C LEU A 109 2.77 4.33 5.40
N LEU A 110 3.01 3.07 5.72
CA LEU A 110 4.33 2.45 5.67
C LEU A 110 4.89 2.40 4.25
N SER A 111 4.08 2.00 3.25
CA SER A 111 4.50 1.98 1.84
C SER A 111 4.82 3.37 1.30
N LEU A 112 4.07 4.38 1.75
CA LEU A 112 4.33 5.77 1.39
C LEU A 112 5.63 6.27 2.01
N PHE A 113 5.85 6.04 3.31
CA PHE A 113 7.08 6.47 3.98
C PHE A 113 8.32 5.75 3.45
N SER A 114 8.23 4.45 3.16
CA SER A 114 9.36 3.70 2.62
C SER A 114 9.76 4.24 1.24
N THR A 115 8.79 4.48 0.35
CA THR A 115 9.03 5.03 -0.99
C THR A 115 9.52 6.48 -0.92
N LEU A 116 9.01 7.27 0.02
CA LEU A 116 9.48 8.64 0.26
C LEU A 116 10.92 8.65 0.78
N GLY A 117 11.32 7.68 1.61
CA GLY A 117 12.70 7.48 2.03
C GLY A 117 13.64 7.18 0.85
N VAL A 118 13.23 6.26 -0.05
CA VAL A 118 13.99 5.98 -1.29
C VAL A 118 14.13 7.23 -2.15
N PHE A 119 13.07 8.04 -2.25
CA PHE A 119 13.10 9.29 -3.00
C PHE A 119 14.05 10.32 -2.37
N ILE A 120 13.99 10.54 -1.05
CA ILE A 120 14.90 11.47 -0.37
C ILE A 120 16.35 11.05 -0.57
N TYR A 121 16.64 9.74 -0.43
CA TYR A 121 17.99 9.24 -0.65
C TYR A 121 18.45 9.40 -2.11
N PHE A 122 17.53 9.22 -3.07
CA PHE A 122 17.81 9.48 -4.48
C PHE A 122 18.18 10.95 -4.72
N MET A 123 17.40 11.88 -4.16
CA MET A 123 17.66 13.31 -4.27
C MET A 123 18.98 13.70 -3.61
N TYR A 124 19.32 13.10 -2.47
CA TYR A 124 20.61 13.29 -1.82
C TYR A 124 21.78 12.88 -2.74
N LEU A 125 21.67 11.71 -3.38
CA LEU A 125 22.70 11.26 -4.32
C LEU A 125 22.80 12.14 -5.56
N LEU A 126 21.70 12.71 -6.02
CA LEU A 126 21.67 13.55 -7.22
C LEU A 126 22.23 14.96 -6.98
N ILE A 127 22.01 15.52 -5.79
CA ILE A 127 22.40 16.91 -5.47
C ILE A 127 23.78 16.97 -4.79
N CYS A 128 24.07 16.05 -3.88
CA CYS A 128 25.24 16.13 -3.00
C CYS A 128 26.41 15.24 -3.44
N LYS A 129 26.22 14.38 -4.45
CA LYS A 129 27.25 13.57 -5.08
C LYS A 129 27.24 13.76 -6.58
#